data_AF-A0A414ZRB1-F1
#
_entry.id   AF-A0A414ZRB1-F1
#
_cell.length_a   1.000
_cell.length_b   1.000
_cell.length_c   1.000
_cell.angle_alpha   90.00
_cell.angle_beta   90.00
_cell.angle_gamma   90.00
#
_symmetry.space_group_name_H-M   'P 1'
#
loop_
_entity.id
_entity.type
_entity.pdbx_description
1 polymer ?
#
loop_
_entity_poly.entity_id
_entity_poly.type
_entity_poly.pdbx_seq_one_letter_code
_entity_poly.pdbx_strand_id
1 'polypeptide(L)'
;MKKNKYEDIQMIDLEDKVDDITDIFINRLYHTDKTVGVVVNKEIAEYILDELVKIDETSIKEVDLVDYMNIDEYLVSVDDDGVITVVPIEDFCVLDNTDIFYIDMDGDIKQDVIDYCVNEDKEVILFGQEDDCDGDCKNCPAHDETYLHTSKDEDGNAHGFTASRSDGDSYMSYSYYSSDELSHEDIQKMLKAFGF
;
A
#
# COMPACT_ATOMS: atom_id res chain seq x y z
N MET A 1 24.33 -11.78 -4.46
CA MET A 1 23.01 -12.01 -3.80
C MET A 1 21.95 -11.54 -4.78
N LYS A 2 20.89 -12.32 -4.99
CA LYS A 2 19.67 -11.78 -5.61
C LYS A 2 19.02 -10.87 -4.57
N LYS A 3 18.77 -9.61 -4.93
CA LYS A 3 18.07 -8.64 -4.08
C LYS A 3 16.61 -9.09 -3.97
N ASN A 4 15.99 -9.04 -2.80
CA ASN A 4 14.56 -9.26 -2.69
C ASN A 4 13.82 -8.05 -3.30
N LYS A 5 12.81 -8.31 -4.14
CA LYS A 5 12.06 -7.30 -4.90
C LYS A 5 11.35 -6.27 -4.02
N TYR A 6 11.02 -6.61 -2.76
CA TYR A 6 10.37 -5.69 -1.82
C TYR A 6 11.37 -4.85 -0.99
N GLU A 7 12.68 -5.02 -1.15
CA GLU A 7 13.68 -4.34 -0.29
C GLU A 7 13.71 -2.81 -0.44
N ASP A 8 13.21 -2.28 -1.56
CA ASP A 8 13.25 -0.85 -1.87
C ASP A 8 11.94 -0.11 -1.56
N ILE A 9 10.94 -0.80 -1.03
CA ILE A 9 9.68 -0.18 -0.65
C ILE A 9 9.89 0.74 0.56
N GLN A 10 9.34 1.94 0.47
CA GLN A 10 9.28 2.88 1.58
C GLN A 10 7.90 2.81 2.25
N MET A 11 7.86 3.03 3.56
CA MET A 11 6.62 3.07 4.34
C MET A 11 6.59 4.39 5.12
N ILE A 12 5.45 5.07 5.12
CA ILE A 12 5.22 6.32 5.85
C ILE A 12 3.90 6.24 6.63
N ASP A 13 3.91 6.72 7.87
CA ASP A 13 2.72 6.89 8.70
C ASP A 13 2.31 8.37 8.68
N LEU A 14 1.01 8.65 8.60
CA LEU A 14 0.45 9.99 8.36
C LEU A 14 -0.52 10.41 9.47
N GLU A 15 -0.39 11.62 10.02
CA GLU A 15 -1.22 12.12 11.13
C GLU A 15 -2.64 12.43 10.67
N ASP A 16 -2.82 13.04 9.51
CA ASP A 16 -4.09 13.14 8.80
C ASP A 16 -3.91 12.51 7.43
N LYS A 17 -4.28 11.23 7.30
CA LYS A 17 -4.00 10.46 6.09
C LYS A 17 -4.46 11.16 4.82
N VAL A 18 -5.64 11.78 4.82
CA VAL A 18 -6.23 12.36 3.61
C VAL A 18 -5.53 13.66 3.24
N ASP A 19 -5.31 14.55 4.20
CA ASP A 19 -4.63 15.83 3.94
C ASP A 19 -3.14 15.62 3.68
N ASP A 20 -2.46 14.81 4.50
CA ASP A 20 -1.02 14.56 4.39
C ASP A 20 -0.67 13.86 3.08
N ILE A 21 -1.43 12.83 2.66
CA ILE A 21 -1.11 12.16 1.38
C ILE A 21 -1.33 13.09 0.20
N THR A 22 -2.36 13.94 0.26
CA THR A 22 -2.66 14.91 -0.79
C THR A 22 -1.52 15.92 -0.92
N ASP A 23 -1.03 16.46 0.19
CA ASP A 23 0.10 17.37 0.22
C ASP A 23 1.40 16.72 -0.26
N ILE A 24 1.70 15.50 0.21
CA ILE A 24 2.88 14.74 -0.21
C ILE A 24 2.83 14.46 -1.72
N PHE A 25 1.68 14.00 -2.22
CA PHE A 25 1.46 13.68 -3.62
C PHE A 25 1.64 14.92 -4.50
N ILE A 26 0.93 16.02 -4.21
CA ILE A 26 1.03 17.28 -4.97
C ILE A 26 2.45 17.84 -4.90
N ASN A 27 3.07 17.84 -3.72
CA ASN A 27 4.45 18.30 -3.60
C ASN A 27 5.42 17.44 -4.44
N ARG A 28 5.20 16.13 -4.54
CA ARG A 28 6.02 15.25 -5.38
C ARG A 28 5.94 15.64 -6.86
N LEU A 29 4.77 16.06 -7.35
CA LEU A 29 4.58 16.50 -8.75
C LEU A 29 5.55 17.63 -9.15
N TYR A 30 5.79 18.59 -8.25
CA TYR A 30 6.71 19.72 -8.51
C TYR A 30 8.20 19.36 -8.43
N HIS A 31 8.54 18.15 -7.99
CA HIS A 31 9.91 17.74 -7.68
C HIS A 31 10.37 16.52 -8.49
N THR A 32 9.63 16.14 -9.55
CA THR A 32 9.99 15.02 -10.44
C THR A 32 9.58 15.31 -11.88
N ASP A 33 10.26 14.66 -12.82
CA ASP A 33 9.95 14.61 -14.26
C ASP A 33 9.32 13.27 -14.65
N LYS A 34 8.62 12.62 -13.70
CA LYS A 34 8.05 11.28 -13.84
C LYS A 34 6.55 11.32 -13.58
N THR A 35 5.82 10.33 -14.09
CA THR A 35 4.41 10.17 -13.75
C THR A 35 4.27 9.67 -12.32
N VAL A 36 3.48 10.38 -11.51
CA VAL A 36 3.21 10.02 -10.11
C VAL A 36 1.77 9.58 -10.00
N GLY A 37 1.53 8.48 -9.30
CA GLY A 37 0.20 7.96 -9.01
C GLY A 37 -0.01 7.68 -7.54
N VAL A 38 -1.26 7.77 -7.11
CA VAL A 38 -1.74 7.38 -5.80
C VAL A 38 -2.88 6.38 -5.97
N VAL A 39 -2.78 5.25 -5.26
CA VAL A 39 -3.76 4.17 -5.26
C VAL A 39 -4.50 4.19 -3.93
N VAL A 40 -5.79 4.49 -4.00
CA VAL A 40 -6.65 4.78 -2.85
C VAL A 40 -8.07 4.29 -3.11
N ASN A 41 -8.90 4.34 -2.08
CA ASN A 41 -10.33 4.17 -2.26
C ASN A 41 -10.96 5.35 -3.02
N LYS A 42 -12.23 5.19 -3.42
CA LYS A 42 -12.96 6.20 -4.17
C LYS A 42 -13.08 7.55 -3.47
N GLU A 43 -13.34 7.56 -2.17
CA GLU A 43 -13.55 8.78 -1.40
C GLU A 43 -12.29 9.66 -1.39
N ILE A 44 -11.13 9.05 -1.15
CA ILE A 44 -9.84 9.75 -1.18
C ILE A 44 -9.48 10.12 -2.64
N ALA A 45 -9.77 9.28 -3.63
CA ALA A 45 -9.57 9.62 -5.04
C ALA A 45 -10.36 10.87 -5.46
N GLU A 46 -11.62 10.97 -5.04
CA GLU A 46 -12.48 12.13 -5.26
C GLU A 46 -11.91 13.39 -4.59
N TYR A 47 -11.40 13.27 -3.36
CA TYR A 47 -10.76 14.38 -2.64
C TYR A 47 -9.50 14.89 -3.36
N ILE A 48 -8.58 13.99 -3.71
CA ILE A 48 -7.35 14.35 -4.40
C ILE A 48 -7.66 14.98 -5.76
N LEU A 49 -8.64 14.46 -6.51
CA LEU A 49 -9.08 15.06 -7.75
C LEU A 49 -9.58 16.50 -7.54
N ASP A 50 -10.39 16.76 -6.50
CA ASP A 50 -10.89 18.11 -6.19
C ASP A 50 -9.75 19.09 -5.91
N GLU A 51 -8.69 18.66 -5.24
CA GLU A 51 -7.50 19.50 -5.01
C GLU A 51 -6.68 19.71 -6.29
N LEU A 52 -6.48 18.65 -7.10
CA LEU A 52 -5.72 18.74 -8.35
C LEU A 52 -6.35 19.73 -9.34
N VAL A 53 -7.68 19.72 -9.52
CA VAL A 53 -8.35 20.59 -10.50
C VAL A 53 -8.31 22.08 -10.12
N LYS A 54 -7.87 22.42 -8.90
CA LYS A 54 -7.66 23.80 -8.45
C LYS A 54 -6.28 24.34 -8.83
N ILE A 55 -5.37 23.48 -9.30
CA ILE A 55 -4.02 23.85 -9.74
C ILE A 55 -4.08 24.32 -11.20
N ASP A 56 -3.68 25.58 -11.46
CA ASP A 56 -3.74 26.22 -12.79
C ASP A 56 -2.92 25.47 -13.85
N GLU A 57 -1.85 24.79 -13.44
CA GLU A 57 -0.92 24.04 -14.30
C GLU A 57 -1.39 22.62 -14.64
N THR A 58 -2.61 22.23 -14.26
CA THR A 58 -3.12 20.88 -14.54
C THR A 58 -4.15 20.85 -15.66
N SER A 59 -4.31 19.68 -16.29
CA SER A 59 -5.38 19.44 -17.26
C SER A 59 -5.94 18.02 -17.10
N ILE A 60 -7.19 17.80 -17.48
CA ILE A 60 -7.85 16.49 -17.35
C ILE A 60 -7.78 15.74 -18.67
N LYS A 61 -7.25 14.51 -18.64
CA LYS A 61 -7.35 13.54 -19.74
C LYS A 61 -8.56 12.64 -19.59
N GLU A 62 -8.74 12.06 -18.40
CA GLU A 62 -9.79 11.07 -18.13
C GLU A 62 -10.17 11.06 -16.65
N VAL A 63 -11.47 10.95 -16.39
CA VAL A 63 -12.03 10.71 -15.05
C VAL A 63 -13.14 9.70 -15.18
N ASP A 64 -12.90 8.50 -14.68
CA ASP A 64 -13.89 7.45 -14.47
C ASP A 64 -13.99 7.13 -12.98
N LEU A 65 -15.11 7.51 -12.39
CA LEU A 65 -15.47 7.25 -11.00
C LEU A 65 -16.81 6.50 -10.93
N VAL A 66 -17.25 5.91 -12.03
CA VAL A 66 -18.57 5.28 -12.08
C VAL A 66 -18.51 3.88 -11.49
N ASP A 67 -19.43 3.63 -10.56
CA ASP A 67 -19.54 2.38 -9.81
C ASP A 67 -20.30 1.32 -10.64
N TYR A 68 -19.70 0.88 -11.74
CA TYR A 68 -20.28 -0.16 -12.62
C TYR A 68 -20.00 -1.57 -12.13
N MET A 69 -18.87 -1.75 -11.45
CA MET A 69 -18.40 -2.97 -10.84
C MET A 69 -17.97 -2.58 -9.43
N ASN A 70 -18.25 -3.43 -8.43
CA ASN A 70 -17.84 -3.18 -7.04
C ASN A 70 -16.30 -3.14 -6.95
N ILE A 71 -15.71 -2.02 -7.31
CA ILE A 71 -14.28 -1.77 -7.37
C ILE A 71 -14.00 -0.73 -6.31
N ASP A 72 -13.14 -1.12 -5.38
CA ASP A 72 -12.78 -0.30 -4.23
C ASP A 72 -11.42 0.40 -4.45
N GLU A 73 -10.69 0.09 -5.53
CA GLU A 73 -9.35 0.60 -5.82
C GLU A 73 -9.34 1.54 -7.02
N TYR A 74 -8.85 2.76 -6.82
CA TYR A 74 -8.73 3.79 -7.86
C TYR A 74 -7.30 4.28 -7.97
N LEU A 75 -6.86 4.50 -9.20
CA LEU A 75 -5.64 5.23 -9.51
C LEU A 75 -5.99 6.69 -9.77
N VAL A 76 -5.34 7.60 -9.06
CA VAL A 76 -5.19 9.01 -9.46
C VAL A 76 -3.75 9.19 -9.91
N SER A 77 -3.50 9.55 -11.17
CA SER A 77 -2.15 9.83 -11.67
C SER A 77 -2.06 11.17 -12.38
N VAL A 78 -0.87 11.76 -12.31
CA VAL A 78 -0.51 13.00 -13.00
C VAL A 78 0.84 12.80 -13.67
N ASP A 79 0.89 13.06 -14.97
CA ASP A 79 2.15 13.02 -15.75
C ASP A 79 2.97 14.31 -15.59
N ASP A 80 4.16 14.34 -16.19
CA ASP A 80 5.11 15.45 -16.10
C ASP A 80 4.62 16.75 -16.77
N ASP A 81 3.64 16.64 -17.67
CA ASP A 81 2.93 17.75 -18.31
C ASP A 81 1.72 18.24 -17.48
N GLY A 82 1.47 17.66 -16.30
CA GLY A 82 0.35 18.03 -15.42
C GLY A 82 -0.98 17.43 -15.84
N VAL A 83 -0.99 16.37 -16.65
CA VAL A 83 -2.21 15.74 -17.16
C VAL A 83 -2.74 14.69 -16.18
N ILE A 84 -3.94 14.93 -15.66
CA ILE A 84 -4.63 14.12 -14.67
C ILE A 84 -5.39 12.96 -15.34
N THR A 85 -5.22 11.76 -14.79
CA THR A 85 -6.03 10.56 -15.07
C THR A 85 -6.56 9.98 -13.76
N VAL A 86 -7.87 9.79 -13.66
CA VAL A 86 -8.51 9.12 -12.51
C VAL A 86 -9.35 7.95 -13.02
N VAL A 87 -9.01 6.73 -12.65
CA VAL A 87 -9.68 5.52 -13.17
C VAL A 87 -9.73 4.40 -12.12
N PRO A 88 -10.75 3.52 -12.15
CA PRO A 88 -10.75 2.30 -11.35
C PRO A 88 -9.67 1.33 -11.82
N ILE A 89 -9.11 0.54 -10.90
CA ILE A 89 -8.12 -0.51 -11.22
C ILE A 89 -8.86 -1.81 -11.55
N GLU A 90 -9.40 -1.87 -12.77
CA GLU A 90 -10.04 -3.08 -13.32
C GLU A 90 -9.02 -4.11 -13.84
N ASP A 91 -7.93 -3.61 -14.42
CA ASP A 91 -6.83 -4.35 -15.01
C ASP A 91 -5.54 -3.59 -14.72
N PHE A 92 -4.45 -4.30 -14.44
CA PHE A 92 -3.17 -3.70 -14.09
C PHE A 92 -2.54 -2.85 -15.21
N CYS A 93 -2.97 -2.99 -16.46
CA CYS A 93 -2.47 -2.14 -17.55
C CYS A 93 -2.69 -0.63 -17.33
N VAL A 94 -3.65 -0.24 -16.47
CA VAL A 94 -3.85 1.18 -16.10
C VAL A 94 -2.66 1.75 -15.30
N LEU A 95 -1.87 0.88 -14.67
CA LEU A 95 -0.71 1.23 -13.85
C LEU A 95 0.56 1.43 -14.69
N ASP A 96 0.58 0.97 -15.95
CA ASP A 96 1.80 0.86 -16.77
C ASP A 96 2.52 2.19 -16.97
N ASN A 97 1.77 3.27 -17.14
CA ASN A 97 2.30 4.61 -17.45
C ASN A 97 2.72 5.41 -16.22
N THR A 98 2.55 4.85 -15.03
CA THR A 98 2.92 5.51 -13.76
C THR A 98 4.26 4.96 -13.28
N ASP A 99 5.16 5.83 -12.82
CA ASP A 99 6.52 5.46 -12.41
C ASP A 99 6.68 5.38 -10.89
N ILE A 100 5.98 6.25 -10.16
CA ILE A 100 6.03 6.38 -8.71
C ILE A 100 4.63 6.17 -8.16
N PHE A 101 4.49 5.29 -7.17
CA PHE A 101 3.22 4.95 -6.54
C PHE A 101 3.23 5.24 -5.05
N TYR A 102 2.20 5.95 -4.60
CA TYR A 102 1.77 5.97 -3.22
C TYR A 102 0.56 5.03 -3.08
N ILE A 103 0.58 4.08 -2.14
CA ILE A 103 -0.48 3.07 -2.02
C ILE A 103 -0.99 3.03 -0.57
N ASP A 104 -2.31 3.19 -0.40
CA ASP A 104 -2.99 3.15 0.90
C ASP A 104 -2.99 1.72 1.48
N MET A 105 -2.52 1.60 2.72
CA MET A 105 -2.44 0.33 3.46
C MET A 105 -3.63 0.09 4.40
N ASP A 106 -4.40 1.12 4.78
CA ASP A 106 -5.58 0.93 5.64
C ASP A 106 -6.86 0.75 4.83
N GLY A 107 -6.80 1.01 3.53
CA GLY A 107 -7.88 0.76 2.58
C GLY A 107 -7.97 -0.70 2.14
N ASP A 108 -9.01 -1.01 1.36
CA ASP A 108 -9.22 -2.33 0.76
C ASP A 108 -8.38 -2.54 -0.52
N ILE A 109 -7.11 -2.14 -0.50
CA ILE A 109 -6.21 -2.27 -1.66
C ILE A 109 -5.64 -3.69 -1.71
N LYS A 110 -5.87 -4.41 -2.82
CA LYS A 110 -5.32 -5.76 -2.98
C LYS A 110 -3.80 -5.76 -3.08
N GLN A 111 -3.18 -6.75 -2.43
CA GLN A 111 -1.74 -6.98 -2.52
C GLN A 111 -1.24 -7.24 -3.95
N ASP A 112 -2.09 -7.75 -4.85
CA ASP A 112 -1.74 -7.94 -6.25
C ASP A 112 -1.36 -6.62 -6.96
N VAL A 113 -1.92 -5.47 -6.52
CA VAL A 113 -1.55 -4.14 -7.02
C VAL A 113 -0.12 -3.79 -6.62
N ILE A 114 0.23 -4.02 -5.34
CA ILE A 114 1.59 -3.79 -4.81
C ILE A 114 2.58 -4.70 -5.54
N ASP A 115 2.24 -5.99 -5.66
CA ASP A 115 3.06 -6.98 -6.34
C ASP A 115 3.31 -6.61 -7.80
N TYR A 116 2.30 -6.11 -8.50
CA TYR A 116 2.43 -5.61 -9.87
C TYR A 116 3.46 -4.48 -9.96
N CYS A 117 3.27 -3.42 -9.17
CA CYS A 117 4.17 -2.27 -9.17
C CYS A 117 5.62 -2.66 -8.85
N VAL A 118 5.82 -3.55 -7.87
CA VAL A 118 7.15 -4.05 -7.50
C VAL A 118 7.79 -4.90 -8.60
N ASN A 119 7.01 -5.76 -9.26
CA ASN A 119 7.52 -6.63 -10.33
C ASN A 119 7.89 -5.83 -11.59
N GLU A 120 7.23 -4.70 -11.84
CA GLU A 120 7.51 -3.78 -12.95
C GLU A 120 8.56 -2.70 -12.59
N ASP A 121 9.36 -2.94 -11.54
CA ASP A 121 10.45 -2.07 -11.08
C ASP A 121 10.01 -0.60 -10.84
N LYS A 122 8.75 -0.39 -10.40
CA LYS A 122 8.21 0.94 -10.05
C LYS A 122 8.72 1.40 -8.67
N GLU A 123 8.78 2.71 -8.46
CA GLU A 123 9.05 3.26 -7.12
C GLU A 123 7.76 3.16 -6.29
N VAL A 124 7.78 2.41 -5.18
CA VAL A 124 6.59 2.16 -4.36
C VAL A 124 6.80 2.70 -2.94
N ILE A 125 5.85 3.54 -2.52
CA ILE A 125 5.71 4.07 -1.18
C ILE A 125 4.35 3.63 -0.65
N LEU A 126 4.35 2.94 0.48
CA LEU A 126 3.13 2.54 1.18
C LEU A 126 2.84 3.57 2.27
N PHE A 127 1.57 3.92 2.47
CA PHE A 127 1.16 4.86 3.52
C PHE A 127 -0.04 4.37 4.31
N GLY A 128 -0.11 4.78 5.58
CA GLY A 128 -1.24 4.51 6.47
C GLY A 128 -1.48 5.67 7.43
N GLN A 129 -2.64 5.66 8.09
CA GLN A 129 -3.02 6.60 9.13
C GLN A 129 -2.27 6.26 10.43
N GLU A 130 -1.68 7.26 11.09
CA GLU A 130 -1.20 7.14 12.46
C GLU A 130 -2.40 6.81 13.37
N ASP A 131 -2.32 5.67 14.07
CA ASP A 131 -3.34 5.25 15.02
C ASP A 131 -3.26 6.12 16.28
N ASP A 132 -4.21 7.03 16.44
CA ASP A 132 -4.49 7.78 17.69
C ASP A 132 -5.15 6.85 18.74
N CYS A 133 -4.52 5.72 19.05
CA CYS A 133 -4.98 4.81 20.10
C CYS A 133 -4.43 5.30 21.45
N ASP A 134 -5.28 5.87 22.29
CA ASP A 134 -4.97 6.29 23.66
C ASP A 134 -4.83 5.11 24.66
N GLY A 135 -4.64 3.88 24.15
CA GLY A 135 -4.31 2.67 24.91
C GLY A 135 -5.42 2.16 25.85
N ASP A 136 -6.59 2.82 25.89
CA ASP A 136 -7.66 2.54 26.86
C ASP A 136 -8.86 1.78 26.25
N CYS A 137 -8.64 1.07 25.14
CA CYS A 137 -9.65 0.25 24.49
C CYS A 137 -9.94 -1.03 25.30
N LYS A 138 -10.91 -0.98 26.21
CA LYS A 138 -11.33 -2.08 27.10
C LYS A 138 -11.87 -3.35 26.41
N ASN A 139 -11.88 -3.40 25.08
CA ASN A 139 -12.31 -4.55 24.29
C ASN A 139 -11.37 -4.84 23.09
N CYS A 140 -10.13 -4.36 23.11
CA CYS A 140 -9.16 -4.75 22.09
C CYS A 140 -8.67 -6.18 22.40
N PRO A 141 -8.75 -7.14 21.45
CA PRO A 141 -8.27 -8.51 21.66
C PRO A 141 -6.74 -8.63 21.71
N ALA A 142 -6.01 -7.53 21.66
CA ALA A 142 -4.57 -7.49 21.51
C ALA A 142 -3.88 -7.23 22.86
N HIS A 143 -3.41 -8.30 23.49
CA HIS A 143 -2.50 -8.26 24.63
C HIS A 143 -1.06 -8.35 24.09
N ASP A 144 -0.27 -7.29 24.24
CA ASP A 144 1.20 -7.16 24.47
C ASP A 144 2.21 -8.28 24.12
N GLU A 145 1.94 -9.18 23.15
CA GLU A 145 2.87 -10.27 22.82
C GLU A 145 2.96 -10.49 21.30
N THR A 146 4.19 -10.50 20.78
CA THR A 146 4.48 -10.96 19.42
C THR A 146 4.06 -12.43 19.25
N TYR A 147 2.99 -12.68 18.51
CA TYR A 147 2.48 -13.99 18.15
C TYR A 147 3.13 -14.46 16.85
N LEU A 148 3.72 -15.66 16.83
CA LEU A 148 4.20 -16.31 15.62
C LEU A 148 3.69 -17.75 15.56
N HIS A 149 2.88 -18.05 14.54
CA HIS A 149 2.38 -19.37 14.24
C HIS A 149 2.94 -19.86 12.91
N THR A 150 3.38 -21.11 12.84
CA THR A 150 3.88 -21.75 11.59
C THR A 150 2.90 -22.82 11.14
N SER A 151 2.41 -22.70 9.91
CA SER A 151 1.57 -23.69 9.24
C SER A 151 2.45 -24.82 8.70
N LYS A 152 2.16 -26.06 9.11
CA LYS A 152 2.97 -27.23 8.77
C LYS A 152 2.14 -28.32 8.10
N ASP A 153 2.76 -29.09 7.22
CA ASP A 153 2.17 -30.28 6.60
C ASP A 153 2.16 -31.50 7.56
N GLU A 154 1.66 -32.64 7.07
CA GLU A 154 1.59 -33.89 7.83
C GLU A 154 2.96 -34.45 8.23
N ASP A 155 4.01 -34.09 7.48
CA ASP A 155 5.40 -34.49 7.74
C ASP A 155 6.11 -33.51 8.69
N GLY A 156 5.46 -32.40 9.06
CA GLY A 156 5.96 -31.40 9.99
C GLY A 156 6.80 -30.28 9.34
N ASN A 157 6.84 -30.20 8.02
CA ASN A 157 7.55 -29.18 7.25
C ASN A 157 6.70 -27.91 7.21
N ALA A 158 7.32 -26.73 7.36
CA ALA A 158 6.60 -25.47 7.35
C ALA A 158 6.33 -25.01 5.92
N HIS A 159 5.09 -24.61 5.64
CA HIS A 159 4.66 -24.07 4.34
C HIS A 159 4.07 -22.68 4.46
N GLY A 160 4.00 -22.13 5.68
CA GLY A 160 3.53 -20.78 5.89
C GLY A 160 3.68 -20.34 7.34
N PHE A 161 3.43 -19.07 7.59
CA PHE A 161 3.39 -18.51 8.93
C PHE A 161 2.39 -17.37 9.04
N THR A 162 1.90 -17.16 10.25
CA THR A 162 1.17 -15.96 10.66
C THR A 162 1.96 -15.33 11.78
N ALA A 163 2.34 -14.07 11.63
CA ALA A 163 3.02 -13.30 12.65
C ALA A 163 2.21 -12.07 12.95
N SER A 164 1.88 -11.86 14.21
CA SER A 164 1.26 -10.62 14.65
C SER A 164 1.99 -10.03 15.84
N ARG A 165 2.16 -8.71 15.85
CA ARG A 165 2.73 -8.00 16.99
C ARG A 165 1.73 -6.96 17.43
N SER A 166 1.62 -6.86 18.74
CA SER A 166 0.89 -5.82 19.43
C SER A 166 1.87 -5.19 20.40
N ASP A 167 2.17 -3.91 20.24
CA ASP A 167 3.05 -3.16 21.14
C ASP A 167 2.30 -2.17 22.03
N GLY A 168 0.99 -2.41 22.20
CA GLY A 168 0.09 -1.56 22.96
C GLY A 168 -0.52 -0.44 22.13
N ASP A 169 0.20 -0.01 21.09
CA ASP A 169 -0.15 1.15 20.24
C ASP A 169 -0.57 0.73 18.82
N SER A 170 -0.06 -0.39 18.29
CA SER A 170 -0.41 -0.90 16.96
C SER A 170 -0.63 -2.42 16.95
N TYR A 171 -1.54 -2.92 16.08
CA TYR A 171 -1.65 -4.35 15.81
C TYR A 171 -1.31 -4.64 14.35
N MET A 172 -0.18 -5.30 14.13
CA MET A 172 0.23 -5.74 12.79
C MET A 172 0.08 -7.25 12.71
N SER A 173 -0.48 -7.76 11.61
CA SER A 173 -0.58 -9.21 11.36
C SER A 173 -0.26 -9.54 9.91
N TYR A 174 0.74 -10.39 9.71
CA TYR A 174 1.18 -10.88 8.41
C TYR A 174 0.95 -12.37 8.32
N SER A 175 0.29 -12.82 7.27
CA SER A 175 0.17 -14.24 6.96
C SER A 175 0.76 -14.53 5.60
N TYR A 176 1.67 -15.50 5.52
CA TYR A 176 2.31 -15.95 4.31
C TYR A 176 2.15 -17.46 4.16
N TYR A 177 1.76 -17.91 2.97
CA TYR A 177 1.60 -19.33 2.65
C TYR A 177 2.23 -19.62 1.28
N SER A 178 2.87 -20.77 1.19
CA SER A 178 3.57 -21.27 0.01
C SER A 178 3.24 -22.76 -0.20
N SER A 179 3.38 -23.23 -1.44
CA SER A 179 3.39 -24.67 -1.74
C SER A 179 4.79 -25.29 -1.56
N ASP A 180 5.81 -24.44 -1.49
CA ASP A 180 7.19 -24.83 -1.24
C ASP A 180 7.50 -24.76 0.27
N GLU A 181 8.31 -25.71 0.75
CA GLU A 181 8.77 -25.73 2.13
C GLU A 181 9.59 -24.47 2.46
N LEU A 182 9.28 -23.86 3.60
CA LEU A 182 9.97 -22.72 4.17
C LEU A 182 10.88 -23.17 5.29
N SER A 183 12.18 -22.87 5.17
CA SER A 183 13.10 -23.10 6.27
C SER A 183 12.87 -22.07 7.39
N HIS A 184 13.31 -22.40 8.60
CA HIS A 184 13.28 -21.46 9.72
C HIS A 184 14.06 -20.16 9.42
N GLU A 185 15.14 -20.26 8.63
CA GLU A 185 15.95 -19.10 8.24
C GLU A 185 15.20 -18.20 7.25
N ASP A 186 14.38 -18.76 6.37
CA ASP A 186 13.57 -18.00 5.40
C ASP A 186 12.46 -17.25 6.12
N ILE A 187 11.75 -17.92 7.03
CA ILE A 187 10.71 -17.29 7.86
C ILE A 187 11.30 -16.14 8.67
N GLN A 188 12.45 -16.32 9.31
CA GLN A 188 13.13 -15.25 10.06
C GLN A 188 13.53 -14.06 9.18
N LYS A 189 14.00 -14.30 7.96
CA LYS A 189 14.32 -13.22 7.01
C LYS A 189 13.08 -12.43 6.61
N MET A 190 11.97 -13.12 6.38
CA MET A 190 10.69 -12.49 6.03
C MET A 190 10.13 -11.67 7.19
N LEU A 191 10.11 -12.24 8.40
CA LEU A 191 9.70 -11.53 9.62
C LEU A 191 10.52 -10.27 9.85
N LYS A 192 11.85 -10.38 9.73
CA LYS A 192 12.73 -9.22 9.87
C LYS A 192 12.44 -8.13 8.81
N ALA A 193 12.06 -8.53 7.59
CA ALA A 193 11.65 -7.58 6.56
C ALA A 193 10.32 -6.89 6.90
N PHE A 194 9.43 -7.58 7.61
CA PHE A 194 8.14 -7.06 8.09
C PHE A 194 8.23 -6.34 9.45
N GLY A 195 9.44 -6.13 9.98
CA GLY A 195 9.66 -5.41 11.24
C GLY A 195 9.44 -6.25 12.51
N PHE A 196 9.49 -7.58 12.41
CA PHE A 196 9.39 -8.53 13.53
C PHE A 196 10.75 -9.01 14.06
#